data_AF-A0A1D8UY79-F1
#
_entry.id   AF-A0A1D8UY79-F1
#
_cell.length_a   1.000
_cell.length_b   1.000
_cell.length_c   1.000
_cell.angle_alpha   90.00
_cell.angle_beta   90.00
_cell.angle_gamma   90.00
#
_symmetry.space_group_name_H-M   'P 1'
#
loop_
_entity.id
_entity.type
_entity.pdbx_description
1 polymer ?
#
loop_
_entity_poly.entity_id
_entity_poly.type
_entity_poly.pdbx_seq_one_letter_code
_entity_poly.pdbx_strand_id
1 'polypeptide(L)'
;MPAYRVKLGFWLRAYDSLEVDAQTPDDAIERARAAAREAMEKTVPPEHLDTDARREGLIVWIDQIGVPMENATIAEDIAFDDDRIHPQT
;
A
#
# COMPACT_ATOMS: atom_id res chain seq x y z
N MET A 1 -26.70 -9.75 19.31
CA MET A 1 -25.35 -10.18 18.91
C MET A 1 -24.41 -9.00 19.10
N PRO A 2 -23.22 -9.17 19.68
CA PRO A 2 -22.23 -8.09 19.71
C PRO A 2 -21.81 -7.74 18.29
N ALA A 3 -21.49 -6.47 18.06
CA ALA A 3 -20.98 -5.97 16.80
C ALA A 3 -19.53 -5.53 16.98
N TYR A 4 -18.72 -5.65 15.93
CA TYR A 4 -17.29 -5.37 15.98
C TYR A 4 -16.91 -4.44 14.84
N ARG A 5 -15.95 -3.55 15.10
CA ARG A 5 -15.32 -2.70 14.10
C ARG A 5 -13.93 -3.27 13.83
N VAL A 6 -13.61 -3.48 12.56
CA VAL A 6 -12.32 -4.05 12.13
C VAL A 6 -11.65 -3.05 11.21
N LYS A 7 -10.36 -2.75 11.45
CA LYS A 7 -9.54 -1.96 10.53
C LYS A 7 -8.54 -2.87 9.82
N LEU A 8 -8.53 -2.77 8.49
CA LEU A 8 -7.60 -3.49 7.64
C LEU A 8 -6.54 -2.53 7.09
N GLY A 9 -5.30 -2.97 7.10
CA GLY A 9 -4.18 -2.38 6.36
C GLY A 9 -3.76 -3.35 5.26
N PHE A 10 -3.38 -2.83 4.10
CA PHE A 10 -2.86 -3.60 2.99
C PHE A 10 -2.09 -2.66 2.06
N TRP A 11 -1.20 -3.23 1.25
CA TRP A 11 -0.44 -2.50 0.25
C TRP A 11 -1.18 -2.50 -1.09
N LEU A 12 -1.04 -1.38 -1.81
CA LEU A 12 -1.52 -1.19 -3.18
C LEU A 12 -0.33 -0.86 -4.08
N ARG A 13 -0.42 -1.22 -5.36
CA ARG A 13 0.53 -0.76 -6.36
C ARG A 13 0.15 0.65 -6.82
N ALA A 14 1.16 1.50 -6.93
CA ALA A 14 1.05 2.88 -7.36
C ALA A 14 2.00 3.14 -8.52
N TYR A 15 1.62 4.06 -9.42
CA TYR A 15 2.39 4.39 -10.61
C TYR A 15 2.38 5.89 -10.85
N ASP A 16 3.53 6.40 -11.30
CA ASP A 16 3.69 7.75 -11.84
C ASP A 16 4.36 7.64 -13.22
N SER A 17 3.86 8.39 -14.19
CA SER A 17 4.46 8.50 -15.51
C SER A 17 5.48 9.63 -15.54
N LEU A 18 6.64 9.37 -16.14
CA LEU A 18 7.71 10.35 -16.30
C LEU A 18 8.20 10.32 -17.75
N GLU A 19 8.42 11.50 -18.32
CA GLU A 19 9.07 11.66 -19.61
C GLU A 19 10.53 12.09 -19.39
N VAL A 20 11.46 11.48 -20.13
CA VAL A 20 12.88 11.84 -20.08
C VAL A 20 13.45 11.99 -21.48
N ASP A 21 14.11 13.11 -21.73
CA ASP A 21 14.85 13.34 -22.95
C ASP A 21 16.26 12.77 -22.85
N ALA A 22 16.64 11.93 -23.81
CA ALA A 22 17.95 11.28 -23.84
C ALA A 22 18.48 11.14 -25.27
N GLN A 23 19.81 11.07 -25.42
CA GLN A 23 20.46 10.97 -26.73
C GLN A 23 20.76 9.52 -27.14
N THR A 24 20.82 8.61 -26.18
CA THR A 24 21.04 7.17 -26.41
C THR A 24 20.21 6.34 -25.43
N PRO A 25 19.98 5.03 -25.70
CA PRO A 25 19.30 4.15 -24.76
C PRO A 25 19.97 4.07 -23.38
N ASP A 26 21.30 4.03 -23.34
CA ASP A 26 22.05 3.98 -22.06
C ASP A 26 21.89 5.30 -21.28
N ASP A 27 21.94 6.45 -21.96
CA ASP A 27 21.65 7.76 -21.37
C ASP A 27 20.20 7.85 -20.86
N ALA A 28 19.25 7.25 -21.58
CA ALA A 28 17.84 7.20 -21.18
C ALA A 28 17.64 6.45 -19.85
N ILE A 29 18.35 5.33 -19.66
CA ILE A 29 18.29 4.56 -18.40
C ILE A 29 18.83 5.39 -17.24
N GLU A 30 19.99 6.02 -17.41
CA GLU A 30 20.60 6.84 -16.35
C GLU A 30 19.71 8.03 -15.98
N ARG A 31 19.14 8.72 -16.97
CA ARG A 31 18.20 9.83 -16.75
C ARG A 31 16.90 9.38 -16.11
N ALA A 32 16.33 8.25 -16.54
CA ALA A 32 15.14 7.69 -15.93
C ALA A 32 15.37 7.34 -14.45
N ARG A 33 16.54 6.78 -14.10
CA ARG A 33 16.90 6.51 -12.69
C ARG A 33 16.98 7.79 -11.85
N ALA A 34 17.60 8.83 -12.39
CA ALA A 34 17.70 10.12 -11.72
C ALA A 34 16.30 10.73 -11.51
N ALA A 35 15.47 10.79 -12.56
CA ALA A 35 14.12 11.31 -12.49
C ALA A 35 13.22 10.52 -11.53
N ALA A 36 13.32 9.18 -11.53
CA ALA A 36 12.58 8.33 -10.61
C ALA A 36 12.98 8.59 -9.14
N ARG A 37 14.26 8.81 -8.86
CA ARG A 37 14.72 9.16 -7.51
C ARG A 37 14.14 10.49 -7.04
N GLU A 38 14.17 11.51 -7.89
CA GLU A 38 13.57 12.82 -7.57
C GLU A 38 12.05 12.72 -7.39
N ALA A 39 11.36 11.87 -8.16
CA ALA A 39 9.93 11.65 -8.00
C ALA A 39 9.59 10.99 -6.66
N MET A 40 10.37 10.00 -6.22
CA MET A 40 10.17 9.30 -4.95
C MET A 40 10.37 10.18 -3.71
N GLU A 41 11.08 11.30 -3.83
CA GLU A 41 11.24 12.27 -2.74
C GLU A 41 10.00 13.17 -2.57
N LYS A 42 9.08 13.16 -3.55
CA LYS A 42 7.83 13.92 -3.47
C LYS A 42 6.81 13.17 -2.62
N THR A 43 6.08 13.93 -1.79
CA THR A 43 5.00 13.41 -0.93
C THR A 43 3.62 13.70 -1.54
N VAL A 44 3.51 13.56 -2.87
CA VAL A 44 2.25 13.76 -3.60
C VAL A 44 1.50 12.44 -3.78
N PRO A 45 0.17 12.47 -3.95
CA PRO A 45 -0.56 11.27 -4.38
C PRO A 45 -0.03 10.78 -5.73
N PRO A 46 0.07 9.46 -5.94
CA PRO A 46 0.48 8.90 -7.21
C PRO A 46 -0.56 9.17 -8.31
N GLU A 47 -0.11 9.20 -9.55
CA GLU A 47 -0.95 9.37 -10.73
C GLU A 47 -2.01 8.26 -10.83
N HIS A 48 -1.60 7.01 -10.57
CA HIS A 48 -2.50 5.86 -10.61
C HIS A 48 -2.32 4.96 -9.39
N LEU A 49 -3.44 4.45 -8.87
CA LEU A 49 -3.51 3.43 -7.83
C LEU A 49 -4.26 2.22 -8.38
N ASP A 50 -3.59 1.07 -8.42
CA ASP A 50 -4.22 -0.20 -8.75
C ASP A 50 -4.87 -0.77 -7.49
N THR A 51 -6.20 -0.69 -7.44
CA THR A 51 -7.00 -1.14 -6.29
C THR A 51 -7.34 -2.63 -6.30
N ASP A 52 -7.08 -3.31 -7.42
CA ASP A 52 -7.41 -4.71 -7.64
C ASP A 52 -6.25 -5.62 -7.18
N ALA A 53 -5.02 -5.12 -7.23
CA ALA A 53 -3.82 -5.83 -6.78
C ALA A 53 -3.45 -5.56 -5.30
N ARG A 54 -4.35 -5.86 -4.36
CA ARG A 54 -4.09 -5.74 -2.90
C ARG A 54 -3.11 -6.82 -2.41
N ARG A 55 -2.18 -6.46 -1.53
CA ARG A 55 -1.16 -7.37 -0.97
C ARG A 55 -0.90 -7.13 0.51
N GLU A 56 -0.28 -8.12 1.16
CA GLU A 56 0.27 -8.01 2.51
C GLU A 56 -0.77 -7.49 3.52
N GLY A 57 -1.90 -8.19 3.61
CA GLY A 57 -3.01 -7.82 4.49
C GLY A 57 -2.70 -7.98 5.99
N LEU A 58 -3.02 -6.93 6.75
CA LEU A 58 -2.94 -6.88 8.21
C LEU A 58 -4.29 -6.44 8.80
N ILE A 59 -4.79 -7.15 9.80
CA ILE A 59 -5.85 -6.61 10.66
C ILE A 59 -5.15 -5.71 11.69
N VAL A 60 -5.28 -4.40 11.50
CA VAL A 60 -4.62 -3.40 12.34
C VAL A 60 -5.22 -3.43 13.74
N TRP A 61 -6.54 -3.51 13.84
CA TRP A 61 -7.23 -3.66 15.13
C TRP A 61 -8.67 -4.16 14.97
N ILE A 62 -9.19 -4.70 16.07
CA ILE A 62 -10.57 -5.12 16.26
C ILE A 62 -11.11 -4.51 17.55
N ASP A 63 -12.18 -3.74 17.46
CA ASP A 63 -12.88 -3.15 18.61
C ASP A 63 -14.31 -3.70 18.72
N GLN A 64 -14.81 -3.89 19.94
CA GLN A 64 -16.22 -4.13 20.19
C GLN A 64 -17.02 -2.81 20.18
N ILE A 65 -18.11 -2.80 19.42
CA ILE A 65 -19.00 -1.64 19.31
C ILE A 65 -19.91 -1.57 20.55
N GLY A 66 -20.11 -0.35 21.06
CA GLY A 66 -20.98 -0.08 22.20
C GLY A 66 -20.29 -0.19 23.58
N VAL A 67 -18.96 -0.36 23.59
CA VAL A 67 -18.12 -0.37 24.78
C VAL A 67 -17.27 0.90 24.80
N PRO A 68 -16.94 1.49 25.96
CA PRO A 68 -15.97 2.58 26.05
C PRO A 68 -14.64 2.19 25.40
N MET A 69 -14.01 3.13 24.68
CA MET A 69 -12.86 2.86 23.82
C MET A 69 -11.68 2.22 24.58
N GLU A 70 -11.46 2.61 25.85
CA GLU A 70 -10.45 2.01 26.75
C GLU A 70 -10.62 0.51 27.01
N ASN A 71 -11.83 -0.02 26.79
CA ASN A 71 -12.20 -1.43 26.97
C ASN A 71 -12.70 -2.07 25.66
N ALA A 72 -12.69 -1.33 24.55
CA ALA A 72 -13.26 -1.78 23.29
C ALA A 72 -12.29 -2.67 22.51
N THR A 73 -10.98 -2.41 22.62
CA THR A 73 -9.95 -3.12 21.85
C THR A 73 -9.83 -4.57 22.28
N ILE A 74 -10.07 -5.45 21.32
CA ILE A 74 -10.01 -6.90 21.48
C ILE A 74 -8.64 -7.44 21.08
N ALA A 75 -8.09 -6.94 19.98
CA ALA A 75 -6.79 -7.33 19.46
C ALA A 75 -6.27 -6.29 18.46
N GLU A 76 -4.96 -6.26 18.28
CA GLU A 76 -4.23 -5.40 17.35
C GLU A 76 -3.18 -6.22 16.60
N ASP A 77 -2.73 -5.71 15.45
CA ASP A 77 -1.62 -6.26 14.65
C ASP A 77 -1.71 -7.77 14.35
N ILE A 78 -2.90 -8.23 13.94
CA ILE A 78 -3.12 -9.63 13.54
C ILE A 78 -2.78 -9.81 12.07
N ALA A 79 -1.66 -10.49 11.79
CA ALA A 79 -1.31 -10.95 10.45
C ALA A 79 -2.31 -12.04 10.00
N PHE A 80 -2.82 -11.90 8.78
CA PHE A 80 -3.72 -12.90 8.18
C PHE A 80 -3.36 -13.25 6.73
N ASP A 81 -2.53 -12.42 6.08
CA ASP A 81 -2.09 -12.61 4.70
C ASP A 81 -0.60 -12.26 4.58
N ASP A 82 0.19 -13.25 4.20
CA ASP A 82 1.65 -13.17 4.07
C ASP A 82 2.14 -13.20 2.61
N ASP A 83 1.32 -12.78 1.63
CA ASP A 83 1.49 -12.84 0.16
C ASP A 83 0.77 -14.01 -0.58
N ARG A 84 -0.08 -14.79 0.09
CA ARG A 84 -0.66 -16.03 -0.50
C ARG A 84 -2.00 -15.89 -1.23
N ILE A 85 -2.60 -14.70 -1.30
CA ILE A 85 -3.92 -14.52 -1.96
C ILE A 85 -3.81 -14.48 -3.49
N HIS A 86 -2.62 -14.22 -4.05
CA HIS A 86 -2.39 -14.33 -5.49
C HIS A 86 -1.77 -15.69 -5.82
N PRO A 87 -2.40 -16.53 -6.68
CA PRO A 87 -1.78 -17.78 -7.12
C PRO A 87 -0.43 -17.48 -7.76
N GLN A 88 0.61 -18.22 -7.36
CA GLN A 88 1.90 -18.23 -8.03
C GLN A 88 1.65 -18.53 -9.51
N THR A 89 1.83 -17.53 -10.36
CA THR A 89 1.63 -17.64 -11.81
C THR A 89 2.87 -18.24 -12.45
#